data_AF-A0A1B9S6U4-F1
#
_entry.id   AF-A0A1B9S6U4-F1
#
_cell.length_a   1.000
_cell.length_b   1.000
_cell.length_c   1.000
_cell.angle_alpha   90.00
_cell.angle_beta   90.00
_cell.angle_gamma   90.00
#
_symmetry.space_group_name_H-M   'P 1'
#
loop_
_entity.id
_entity.type
_entity.pdbx_description
1 polymer ?
#
loop_
_entity_poly.entity_id
_entity_poly.type
_entity_poly.pdbx_seq_one_letter_code
_entity_poly.pdbx_strand_id
1 'polypeptide(L)'
;MHSELQRAANDAMAMGPAVLIPTHQLCRPIDVVRAASLSIDDRRAILAAWASDLYAVDSQPSLRQLPGTPSPVSIDEVQAALKELDRRSHY
;
A
#
# COMPACT_ATOMS: atom_id res chain seq x y z
N MET A 1 -24.97 13.19 -6.06
CA MET A 1 -24.07 12.76 -7.16
C MET A 1 -22.73 13.50 -7.15
N HIS A 2 -22.70 14.85 -7.07
CA HIS A 2 -21.43 15.61 -7.00
C HIS A 2 -20.57 15.30 -5.76
N SER A 3 -21.20 14.95 -4.63
CA SER A 3 -20.54 14.64 -3.36
C SER A 3 -19.75 13.33 -3.35
N GLU A 4 -20.25 12.30 -4.05
CA GLU A 4 -19.63 10.96 -4.09
C GLU A 4 -18.32 10.98 -4.89
N LEU A 5 -18.33 11.67 -6.03
CA LEU A 5 -17.13 11.84 -6.87
C LEU A 5 -16.05 12.65 -6.16
N GLN A 6 -16.44 13.72 -5.44
CA GLN A 6 -15.49 14.52 -4.67
C GLN A 6 -14.87 13.72 -3.53
N ARG A 7 -15.67 12.87 -2.87
CA ARG A 7 -15.17 12.01 -1.79
C ARG A 7 -14.20 10.96 -2.32
N ALA A 8 -14.55 10.30 -3.41
CA ALA A 8 -13.65 9.36 -4.08
C ALA A 8 -12.34 10.03 -4.53
N ALA A 9 -12.40 11.26 -5.02
CA ALA A 9 -11.20 12.02 -5.39
C ALA A 9 -10.33 12.37 -4.17
N ASN A 10 -10.92 12.80 -3.07
CA ASN A 10 -10.19 13.09 -1.83
C ASN A 10 -9.57 11.81 -1.22
N ASP A 11 -10.30 10.70 -1.24
CA ASP A 11 -9.82 9.40 -0.76
C ASP A 11 -8.67 8.90 -1.65
N ALA A 12 -8.76 9.08 -2.98
CA ALA A 12 -7.68 8.77 -3.91
C ALA A 12 -6.42 9.61 -3.65
N MET A 13 -6.58 10.91 -3.37
CA MET A 13 -5.46 11.79 -3.02
C MET A 13 -4.77 11.38 -1.72
N ALA A 14 -5.52 10.92 -0.71
CA ALA A 14 -4.96 10.41 0.54
C ALA A 14 -4.29 9.03 0.38
N MET A 15 -4.82 8.20 -0.52
CA MET A 15 -4.35 6.84 -0.79
C MET A 15 -3.16 6.76 -1.74
N GLY A 16 -2.88 7.81 -2.53
CA GLY A 16 -1.77 7.80 -3.49
C GLY A 16 -1.82 6.55 -4.39
N PRO A 17 -0.68 5.91 -4.71
CA PRO A 17 -0.64 4.68 -5.51
C PRO A 17 -1.45 3.51 -4.94
N ALA A 18 -1.77 3.50 -3.64
CA ALA A 18 -2.59 2.46 -3.04
C ALA A 18 -4.05 2.51 -3.51
N VAL A 19 -4.49 3.58 -4.17
CA VAL A 19 -5.83 3.68 -4.80
C VAL A 19 -6.05 2.61 -5.88
N LEU A 20 -4.96 2.09 -6.47
CA LEU A 20 -5.02 1.05 -7.50
C LEU A 20 -5.50 -0.30 -6.96
N ILE A 21 -5.75 -0.40 -5.65
CA ILE A 21 -6.08 -1.64 -4.97
C ILE A 21 -7.52 -1.57 -4.44
N PRO A 22 -8.34 -2.60 -4.70
CA PRO A 22 -9.53 -2.85 -3.91
C PRO A 22 -9.13 -3.10 -2.44
N THR A 23 -9.40 -2.13 -1.57
CA THR A 23 -8.98 -2.10 -0.15
C THR A 23 -9.53 -3.24 0.73
N HIS A 24 -10.36 -4.13 0.19
CA HIS A 24 -11.01 -5.21 0.93
C HIS A 24 -10.22 -6.54 0.95
N GLN A 25 -9.06 -6.64 0.28
CA GLN A 25 -8.30 -7.89 0.19
C GLN A 25 -6.84 -7.81 0.69
N LEU A 26 -6.33 -6.62 1.00
CA LEU A 26 -4.95 -6.47 1.49
C LEU A 26 -4.95 -6.21 2.99
N CYS A 27 -4.48 -7.19 3.75
CA CYS A 27 -4.29 -7.05 5.19
C CYS A 27 -2.83 -6.76 5.54
N ARG A 28 -1.89 -7.20 4.70
CA ARG A 28 -0.44 -7.15 4.94
C ARG A 28 0.33 -6.81 3.64
N PRO A 29 1.56 -6.28 3.72
CA PRO A 29 2.39 -5.95 2.55
C PRO A 29 2.66 -7.14 1.62
N ILE A 30 2.75 -8.35 2.15
CA ILE A 30 2.92 -9.57 1.35
C ILE A 30 1.73 -9.86 0.41
N ASP A 31 0.54 -9.36 0.74
CA ASP A 31 -0.65 -9.54 -0.09
C ASP A 31 -0.51 -8.75 -1.40
N VAL A 32 0.17 -7.58 -1.37
CA VAL A 32 0.51 -6.80 -2.58
C VAL A 32 1.40 -7.63 -3.50
N VAL A 33 2.40 -8.32 -2.94
CA VAL A 33 3.32 -9.16 -3.72
C VAL A 33 2.56 -10.31 -4.40
N ARG A 34 1.56 -10.87 -3.73
CA ARG A 34 0.73 -11.99 -4.20
C ARG A 34 -0.40 -11.57 -5.14
N ALA A 35 -0.70 -10.28 -5.27
CA ALA A 35 -1.75 -9.78 -6.13
C ALA A 35 -1.42 -10.02 -7.61
N ALA A 36 -1.95 -11.10 -8.18
CA ALA A 36 -1.71 -11.50 -9.56
C ALA A 36 -2.31 -10.53 -10.60
N SER A 37 -3.30 -9.72 -10.20
CA SER A 37 -3.93 -8.71 -11.05
C SER A 37 -3.09 -7.44 -11.23
N LEU A 38 -2.01 -7.27 -10.47
CA LEU A 38 -1.15 -6.09 -10.54
C LEU A 38 0.15 -6.38 -11.30
N SER A 39 0.61 -5.40 -12.09
CA SER A 39 1.93 -5.47 -12.69
C SER A 39 3.03 -5.46 -11.61
N ILE A 40 4.26 -5.83 -11.97
CA ILE A 40 5.39 -5.72 -11.02
C ILE A 40 5.60 -4.25 -10.62
N ASP A 41 5.53 -3.33 -11.57
CA ASP A 41 5.74 -1.90 -11.31
C ASP A 41 4.64 -1.32 -10.43
N ASP A 42 3.37 -1.70 -10.62
CA ASP A 42 2.28 -1.28 -9.73
C ASP A 42 2.50 -1.79 -8.30
N ARG A 43 2.87 -3.07 -8.16
CA ARG A 43 3.19 -3.66 -6.84
C ARG A 43 4.33 -2.93 -6.16
N ARG A 44 5.37 -2.57 -6.93
CA ARG A 44 6.52 -1.81 -6.41
C ARG A 44 6.11 -0.40 -6.00
N ALA A 45 5.32 0.29 -6.82
CA ALA A 45 4.83 1.64 -6.54
C ALA A 45 3.95 1.67 -5.28
N ILE A 46 3.06 0.70 -5.11
CA ILE A 46 2.22 0.54 -3.92
C ILE A 46 3.08 0.32 -2.68
N LEU A 47 4.01 -0.64 -2.72
CA LEU A 47 4.85 -0.94 -1.57
C LEU A 47 5.79 0.21 -1.21
N ALA A 48 6.32 0.92 -2.21
CA ALA A 48 7.12 2.13 -2.00
C ALA A 48 6.28 3.25 -1.38
N ALA A 49 5.04 3.44 -1.83
CA ALA A 49 4.12 4.38 -1.20
C ALA A 49 3.83 3.98 0.25
N TRP A 50 3.56 2.71 0.53
CA TRP A 50 3.32 2.20 1.89
C TRP A 50 4.53 2.40 2.82
N ALA A 51 5.76 2.29 2.28
CA ALA A 51 6.98 2.55 3.03
C ALA A 51 7.21 4.05 3.34
N SER A 52 6.55 4.96 2.61
CA SER A 52 6.67 6.40 2.78
C SER A 52 6.17 6.88 4.14
N ASP A 53 6.73 7.99 4.61
CA ASP A 53 6.29 8.66 5.84
C ASP A 53 4.85 9.20 5.75
N LEU A 54 4.29 9.27 4.53
CA LEU A 54 2.86 9.55 4.31
C LEU A 54 1.96 8.61 5.13
N TYR A 55 2.37 7.36 5.35
CA TYR A 55 1.63 6.39 6.14
C TYR A 55 2.25 6.12 7.51
N ALA A 56 3.23 6.90 7.95
CA ALA A 56 3.79 6.74 9.29
C ALA A 56 2.71 7.00 10.34
N VAL A 57 2.63 6.12 11.34
CA VAL A 57 1.72 6.33 12.46
C VAL A 57 2.29 7.44 13.34
N ASP A 58 1.42 8.38 13.73
CA ASP A 58 1.83 9.49 14.59
C ASP A 58 2.48 8.97 15.88
N SER A 59 3.60 9.58 16.26
CA SER A 59 4.41 9.19 17.41
C SER A 59 4.99 7.75 17.37
N GLN A 60 4.82 7.02 16.25
CA GLN A 60 5.34 5.66 16.02
C GLN A 60 5.93 5.52 14.61
N PRO A 61 7.06 6.19 14.31
CA PRO A 61 7.63 6.28 12.96
C PRO A 61 8.14 4.96 12.39
N SER A 62 8.22 3.89 13.18
CA SER A 62 8.53 2.53 12.71
C SER A 62 7.33 1.80 12.13
N LEU A 63 6.12 2.30 12.38
CA LEU A 63 4.88 1.70 11.89
C LEU A 63 4.33 2.46 10.68
N ARG A 64 3.67 1.73 9.80
CA ARG A 64 2.95 2.24 8.64
C ARG A 64 1.50 1.78 8.70
N GLN A 65 0.55 2.68 8.45
CA GLN A 65 -0.86 2.35 8.39
C GLN A 65 -1.47 2.90 7.11
N LEU A 66 -1.84 1.99 6.21
CA LEU A 66 -2.55 2.32 4.99
C LEU A 66 -4.04 2.47 5.33
N PRO A 67 -4.74 3.52 4.85
CA PRO A 67 -6.17 3.64 5.06
C PRO A 67 -6.91 2.40 4.55
N GLY A 68 -7.78 1.82 5.38
CA GLY A 68 -8.52 0.60 5.05
C GLY A 68 -7.83 -0.71 5.41
N THR A 69 -6.56 -0.70 5.84
CA THR A 69 -5.92 -1.89 6.42
C THR A 69 -6.35 -2.10 7.87
N PRO A 70 -6.48 -3.36 8.35
CA PRO A 70 -7.01 -3.65 9.67
C PRO A 70 -6.10 -3.23 10.82
N SER A 71 -4.79 -3.10 10.58
CA SER A 71 -3.81 -2.74 11.61
C SER A 71 -2.53 -2.19 11.00
N PRO A 72 -1.77 -1.35 11.75
CA PRO A 72 -0.43 -0.94 11.34
C PRO A 72 0.50 -2.14 11.08
N VAL A 73 1.45 -1.94 10.17
CA VAL A 73 2.55 -2.86 9.86
C VAL A 73 3.87 -2.20 10.25
N SER A 74 4.93 -2.97 10.46
CA SER A 74 6.26 -2.38 10.57
C SER A 74 6.80 -1.96 9.21
N ILE A 75 7.64 -0.91 9.16
CA ILE A 75 8.38 -0.55 7.95
C ILE A 75 9.25 -1.71 7.45
N ASP A 76 9.79 -2.51 8.36
CA ASP A 76 10.59 -3.71 8.03
C ASP A 76 9.75 -4.76 7.28
N GLU A 77 8.48 -4.93 7.64
CA GLU A 77 7.55 -5.82 6.94
C GLU A 77 7.29 -5.35 5.50
N VAL A 78 7.14 -4.04 5.29
CA VAL A 78 6.99 -3.46 3.95
C VAL A 78 8.28 -3.65 3.13
N GLN A 79 9.44 -3.42 3.73
CA GLN A 79 10.74 -3.65 3.08
C GLN A 79 10.98 -5.11 2.74
N ALA A 80 10.55 -6.03 3.60
CA ALA A 80 10.63 -7.47 3.33
C ALA A 80 9.76 -7.85 2.12
N ALA A 81 8.56 -7.27 2.00
CA ALA A 81 7.69 -7.46 0.84
C ALA A 81 8.31 -6.90 -0.45
N LEU A 82 8.95 -5.72 -0.41
CA LEU A 82 9.69 -5.16 -1.55
C LEU A 82 10.81 -6.11 -2.02
N LYS A 83 11.63 -6.59 -1.08
CA LYS A 83 12.72 -7.54 -1.37
C LYS A 83 12.18 -8.85 -1.97
N GLU A 84 11.05 -9.34 -1.47
CA GLU A 84 10.37 -10.52 -2.03
C GLU A 84 9.89 -10.27 -3.47
N LEU A 85 9.26 -9.13 -3.72
CA LEU A 85 8.78 -8.74 -5.04
C LEU A 85 9.93 -8.70 -6.05
N ASP A 86 11.02 -8.01 -5.71
CA ASP A 86 12.18 -7.91 -6.59
C ASP A 86 12.78 -9.29 -6.86
N ARG A 87 12.92 -10.14 -5.84
CA ARG A 87 13.42 -11.52 -6.03
C ARG A 87 12.56 -12.34 -7.00
N ARG A 88 11.24 -12.18 -6.97
CA ARG A 88 10.31 -12.86 -7.91
C ARG A 88 10.36 -12.28 -9.31
N SER A 89 10.70 -11.00 -9.45
CA SER A 89 10.78 -10.31 -10.74
C SER A 89 12.10 -10.52 -11.46
N HIS A 90 13.16 -10.91 -10.74
CA HIS A 90 14.50 -11.13 -11.29
C HIS A 90 14.73 -12.58 -11.77
N TYR A 91 13.66 -13.37 -11.93
CA TYR A 91 13.64 -14.70 -12.53
C TYR A 91 12.75 -14.69 -13.77
#